data_AF-A0A143XTQ7-F1
#
_entry.id   AF-A0A143XTQ7-F1
#
_cell.length_a   1.000
_cell.length_b   1.000
_cell.length_c   1.000
_cell.angle_alpha   90.00
_cell.angle_beta   90.00
_cell.angle_gamma   90.00
#
_symmetry.space_group_name_H-M   'P 1'
#
loop_
_entity.id
_entity.type
_entity.pdbx_description
1 polymer ?
#
loop_
_entity_poly.entity_id
_entity_poly.type
_entity_poly.pdbx_seq_one_letter_code
_entity_poly.pdbx_strand_id
1 'polypeptide(L)'
;MYRIADLTVEMHIFGRTLIQSEPYLCEENDGKDVDIVIQSRWEEYQNRHPYCSKDLSEYMATGNQFYWKLLDHSGMMLHSSAVMVDGCVYLFSAPNGTGKSTHTALWLQYLGERHRLLTMINQRSE
;
A
#
# COMPACT_ATOMS: atom_id res chain seq x y z
N MET A 1 1.20 -15.10 -6.32
CA MET A 1 1.13 -14.71 -4.90
C MET A 1 2.02 -13.50 -4.68
N TYR A 2 1.76 -12.72 -3.65
CA TYR A 2 2.47 -11.47 -3.34
C TYR A 2 2.90 -11.45 -1.87
N ARG A 3 4.03 -10.81 -1.58
CA ARG A 3 4.55 -10.58 -0.23
C ARG A 3 4.36 -9.13 0.16
N ILE A 4 3.38 -8.85 1.02
CA ILE A 4 3.02 -7.48 1.43
C ILE A 4 2.91 -7.45 2.95
N ALA A 5 3.65 -6.55 3.60
CA ALA A 5 3.67 -6.42 5.06
C ALA A 5 3.93 -7.76 5.79
N ASP A 6 4.88 -8.55 5.28
CA ASP A 6 5.21 -9.90 5.78
C ASP A 6 4.06 -10.93 5.74
N LEU A 7 3.01 -10.65 4.97
CA LEU A 7 1.90 -11.56 4.71
C LEU A 7 1.99 -12.12 3.28
N THR A 8 1.58 -13.37 3.14
CA THR A 8 1.36 -14.04 1.85
C THR A 8 -0.04 -13.70 1.36
N VAL A 9 -0.12 -12.88 0.32
CA VAL A 9 -1.37 -12.36 -0.23
C VAL A 9 -1.63 -12.97 -1.60
N GLU A 10 -2.75 -13.66 -1.75
CA GLU A 10 -3.26 -14.09 -3.04
C GLU A 10 -4.20 -13.00 -3.57
N MET A 11 -3.94 -12.50 -4.79
CA MET A 11 -4.73 -11.43 -5.39
C MET A 11 -5.14 -11.79 -6.81
N HIS A 12 -6.44 -11.69 -7.10
CA HIS A 12 -6.96 -11.75 -8.47
C HIS A 12 -7.27 -10.33 -8.93
N ILE A 13 -6.31 -9.71 -9.61
CA ILE A 13 -6.26 -8.28 -9.90
C ILE A 13 -5.92 -8.00 -11.37
N PHE A 14 -6.20 -6.77 -11.81
CA PHE A 14 -5.87 -6.30 -13.17
C PHE A 14 -5.50 -4.82 -13.15
N GLY A 15 -5.28 -4.22 -14.32
CA GLY A 15 -5.12 -2.77 -14.45
C GLY A 15 -3.96 -2.21 -13.63
N ARG A 16 -4.18 -1.04 -13.00
CA ARG A 16 -3.15 -0.34 -12.21
C ARG A 16 -2.66 -1.16 -11.02
N THR A 17 -3.53 -1.94 -10.38
CA THR A 17 -3.18 -2.71 -9.18
C THR A 17 -2.20 -3.82 -9.54
N LEU A 18 -2.42 -4.49 -10.68
CA LEU A 18 -1.49 -5.49 -11.20
C LEU A 18 -0.09 -4.91 -11.40
N ILE A 19 0.02 -3.77 -12.11
CA ILE A 19 1.30 -3.10 -12.38
C ILE A 19 1.99 -2.67 -11.08
N GLN A 20 1.24 -2.06 -10.15
CA GLN A 20 1.81 -1.56 -8.89
C GLN A 20 2.20 -2.68 -7.92
N SER A 21 1.60 -3.87 -8.06
CA SER A 21 1.88 -5.04 -7.22
C SER A 21 3.10 -5.85 -7.66
N GLU A 22 3.62 -5.62 -8.87
CA GLU A 22 4.74 -6.37 -9.46
C GLU A 22 5.99 -6.46 -8.55
N PRO A 23 6.43 -5.38 -7.86
CA PRO A 23 7.60 -5.47 -6.97
C PRO A 23 7.41 -6.39 -5.77
N TYR A 24 6.18 -6.82 -5.49
CA TYR A 24 5.84 -7.68 -4.36
C TYR A 24 5.57 -9.12 -4.80
N LEU A 25 5.72 -9.46 -6.08
CA LEU A 25 5.48 -10.81 -6.58
C LEU A 25 6.47 -11.81 -5.95
N CYS A 26 5.97 -12.94 -5.47
CA CYS A 26 6.84 -14.03 -5.00
C CYS A 26 7.33 -14.85 -6.20
N GLU A 27 8.65 -15.07 -6.31
CA GLU A 27 9.23 -15.88 -7.40
C GLU A 27 8.91 -17.37 -7.26
N GLU A 28 8.86 -17.88 -6.03
CA GLU A 28 8.49 -19.26 -5.74
C GLU A 28 7.32 -19.30 -4.76
N ASN A 29 6.43 -20.27 -4.97
CA ASN A 29 5.41 -20.59 -4.00
C ASN A 29 6.12 -21.38 -2.88
N ASP A 30 6.61 -20.69 -1.84
CA ASP A 30 7.35 -21.24 -0.68
C ASP A 30 6.63 -22.40 0.06
N GLY A 31 5.46 -22.86 -0.41
CA GLY A 31 4.60 -23.81 0.30
C GLY A 31 3.98 -23.20 1.56
N LYS A 32 4.05 -21.87 1.71
CA LYS A 32 3.38 -21.15 2.80
C LYS A 32 1.89 -21.05 2.52
N ASP A 33 1.10 -21.27 3.57
CA ASP A 33 -0.33 -21.01 3.54
C ASP A 33 -0.61 -19.54 3.20
N VAL A 34 -1.73 -19.30 2.54
CA VAL A 34 -2.18 -17.95 2.17
C VAL A 34 -2.79 -17.29 3.40
N ASP A 35 -2.21 -16.15 3.81
CA ASP A 35 -2.73 -15.35 4.92
C ASP A 35 -3.98 -14.58 4.49
N ILE A 36 -3.92 -13.92 3.33
CA ILE A 36 -4.98 -13.05 2.83
C ILE A 36 -5.30 -13.37 1.37
N VAL A 37 -6.58 -13.64 1.09
CA VAL A 37 -7.12 -13.74 -0.29
C VAL A 37 -7.88 -12.46 -0.63
N ILE A 38 -7.53 -11.81 -1.73
CA ILE A 38 -8.20 -10.62 -2.27
C ILE A 38 -8.87 -10.97 -3.59
N GLN A 39 -10.17 -10.72 -3.66
CA GLN A 39 -10.96 -10.80 -4.88
C GLN A 39 -11.54 -9.43 -5.15
N SER A 40 -11.15 -8.77 -6.23
CA SER A 40 -11.46 -7.36 -6.43
C SER A 40 -12.92 -6.96 -6.17
N ARG A 41 -13.92 -7.77 -6.59
CA ARG A 41 -15.36 -7.41 -6.48
C ARG A 41 -15.65 -5.98 -6.99
N TRP A 42 -14.93 -5.57 -8.03
CA TRP A 42 -14.98 -4.21 -8.59
C TRP A 42 -16.39 -3.84 -9.08
N GLU A 43 -17.19 -4.81 -9.51
CA GLU A 43 -18.58 -4.63 -9.93
C GLU A 43 -19.44 -4.06 -8.79
N GLU A 44 -19.27 -4.57 -7.56
CA GLU A 44 -19.99 -4.07 -6.38
C GLU A 44 -19.58 -2.63 -6.03
N TYR A 45 -18.33 -2.27 -6.27
CA TYR A 45 -17.84 -0.91 -6.08
C TYR A 45 -18.39 0.03 -7.16
N GLN A 46 -18.35 -0.39 -8.43
CA GLN A 46 -18.83 0.40 -9.55
C GLN A 46 -20.36 0.59 -9.51
N ASN A 47 -21.12 -0.40 -9.06
CA ASN A 47 -22.57 -0.25 -8.84
C ASN A 47 -22.89 0.84 -7.82
N ARG A 48 -22.06 1.01 -6.78
CA ARG A 48 -22.19 2.09 -5.78
C ARG A 48 -21.64 3.42 -6.27
N HIS A 49 -20.69 3.39 -7.19
CA HIS A 49 -20.02 4.56 -7.74
C HIS A 49 -19.96 4.49 -9.28
N PRO A 50 -21.09 4.70 -10.00
CA PRO A 50 -21.19 4.45 -11.45
C PRO A 50 -20.24 5.30 -12.29
N TYR A 51 -19.75 6.42 -11.76
CA TYR A 51 -18.81 7.32 -12.42
C TYR A 51 -17.35 6.83 -12.37
N CYS A 52 -17.03 5.82 -11.56
CA CYS A 52 -15.67 5.28 -11.47
C CYS A 52 -15.37 4.39 -12.68
N SER A 53 -14.16 4.53 -13.23
CA SER A 53 -13.67 3.59 -14.23
C SER A 53 -13.55 2.17 -13.63
N LYS A 54 -13.53 1.16 -14.50
CA LYS A 54 -13.32 -0.23 -14.08
C LYS A 54 -11.98 -0.40 -13.34
N ASP A 55 -10.93 0.25 -13.85
CA ASP A 55 -9.59 0.26 -13.24
C ASP A 55 -9.58 0.89 -11.84
N LEU A 56 -10.21 2.06 -11.68
CA LEU A 56 -10.31 2.72 -10.38
C LEU A 56 -11.16 1.90 -9.40
N SER A 57 -12.23 1.28 -9.88
CA SER A 57 -13.10 0.44 -9.06
C SER A 57 -12.36 -0.80 -8.55
N GLU A 58 -11.53 -1.42 -9.40
CA GLU A 58 -10.68 -2.55 -9.04
C GLU A 58 -9.65 -2.18 -7.98
N TYR A 59 -8.96 -1.07 -8.17
CA TYR A 59 -7.99 -0.52 -7.22
C TYR A 59 -8.61 -0.22 -5.85
N MET A 60 -9.76 0.46 -5.84
CA MET A 60 -10.41 0.84 -4.59
C MET A 60 -10.96 -0.38 -3.86
N ALA A 61 -11.56 -1.34 -4.57
CA ALA A 61 -12.17 -2.49 -3.96
C ALA A 61 -11.14 -3.50 -3.40
N THR A 62 -10.03 -3.70 -4.12
CA THR A 62 -8.90 -4.52 -3.64
C THR A 62 -8.21 -3.89 -2.43
N GLY A 63 -7.88 -2.60 -2.50
CA GLY A 63 -7.26 -1.87 -1.40
C GLY A 63 -8.11 -1.91 -0.12
N ASN A 64 -9.42 -1.64 -0.25
CA ASN A 64 -10.34 -1.72 0.89
C ASN A 64 -10.36 -3.12 1.52
N GLN A 65 -10.44 -4.18 0.70
CA GLN A 65 -10.42 -5.55 1.23
C GLN A 65 -9.12 -5.87 1.95
N PHE A 66 -7.98 -5.45 1.41
CA PHE A 66 -6.70 -5.63 2.08
C PHE A 66 -6.68 -4.95 3.44
N TYR A 67 -7.10 -3.68 3.53
CA TYR A 67 -7.06 -2.91 4.77
C TYR A 67 -7.94 -3.51 5.87
N TRP A 68 -9.12 -4.02 5.52
CA TRP A 68 -9.99 -4.68 6.49
C TRP A 68 -9.38 -5.99 6.99
N LYS A 69 -8.88 -6.84 6.09
CA LYS A 69 -8.26 -8.12 6.47
C LYS A 69 -6.96 -7.93 7.24
N LEU A 70 -6.21 -6.87 6.96
CA LEU A 70 -4.96 -6.56 7.66
C LEU A 70 -5.17 -6.36 9.17
N LEU A 71 -6.36 -5.95 9.60
CA LEU A 71 -6.70 -5.81 11.03
C LEU A 71 -6.64 -7.16 11.77
N ASP A 72 -7.00 -8.26 11.12
CA ASP A 72 -6.93 -9.62 11.70
C ASP A 72 -5.48 -10.07 11.94
N HIS A 73 -4.52 -9.38 11.30
CA HIS A 73 -3.08 -9.63 11.43
C HIS A 73 -2.38 -8.55 12.28
N SER A 74 -3.12 -7.82 13.12
CA SER A 74 -2.59 -6.72 13.95
C SER A 74 -1.89 -5.61 13.15
N GLY A 75 -2.21 -5.48 11.86
CA GLY A 75 -1.73 -4.42 11.00
C GLY A 75 -2.80 -3.32 10.82
N MET A 76 -2.38 -2.17 10.32
CA MET A 76 -3.28 -1.10 9.93
C MET A 76 -2.73 -0.34 8.72
N MET A 77 -3.61 0.25 7.93
CA MET A 77 -3.22 1.19 6.88
C MET A 77 -3.14 2.60 7.45
N LEU A 78 -2.00 3.28 7.24
CA LEU A 78 -1.83 4.68 7.57
C LEU A 78 -1.32 5.45 6.35
N HIS A 79 -2.15 6.35 5.83
CA HIS A 79 -1.74 7.26 4.77
C HIS A 79 -0.76 8.31 5.31
N SER A 80 0.52 8.04 5.15
CA SER A 80 1.61 8.83 5.73
C SER A 80 2.89 8.72 4.90
N SER A 81 3.79 9.68 5.09
CA SER A 81 5.19 9.55 4.68
C SER A 81 6.05 9.28 5.92
N ALA A 82 7.17 8.57 5.75
CA ALA A 82 7.97 8.10 6.87
C ALA A 82 9.46 8.38 6.70
N VAL A 83 10.15 8.61 7.81
CA VAL A 83 11.63 8.65 7.89
C VAL A 83 12.09 7.80 9.06
N MET A 84 13.10 6.95 8.86
CA MET A 84 13.80 6.27 9.94
C MET A 84 15.07 7.03 10.32
N VAL A 85 15.23 7.35 11.60
CA VAL A 85 16.41 8.02 12.18
C VAL A 85 16.77 7.31 13.48
N ASP A 86 18.02 6.86 13.60
CA ASP A 86 18.55 6.22 14.81
C ASP A 86 17.65 5.09 15.37
N GLY A 87 17.09 4.26 14.49
CA GLY A 87 16.20 3.14 14.85
C GLY A 87 14.75 3.54 15.18
N CYS A 88 14.41 4.83 15.14
CA CYS A 88 13.06 5.34 15.35
C CYS A 88 12.39 5.72 14.02
N VAL A 89 11.08 5.47 13.90
CA VAL A 89 10.30 5.80 12.70
C VAL A 89 9.38 6.98 12.99
N TYR A 90 9.48 8.03 12.18
CA TYR A 90 8.64 9.22 12.26
C TYR A 90 7.67 9.23 11.10
N LEU A 91 6.37 9.31 11.40
CA LEU A 91 5.27 9.26 10.44
C LEU A 91 4.62 10.64 10.34
N PHE A 92 4.55 11.18 9.12
CA PHE A 92 3.85 12.42 8.82
C PHE A 92 2.53 12.10 8.12
N SER A 93 1.42 12.24 8.83
CA SER A 93 0.07 12.06 8.28
C SER A 93 -0.71 13.37 8.29
N ALA A 94 -1.36 13.67 7.17
CA ALA A 94 -2.10 14.91 6.89
C ALA A 94 -2.89 14.73 5.57
N PRO A 95 -3.88 15.58 5.26
CA PRO A 95 -4.59 15.57 3.96
C PRO A 95 -3.67 15.65 2.74
N ASN A 96 -4.18 15.29 1.56
CA ASN A 96 -3.40 15.40 0.31
C ASN A 96 -3.07 16.87 0.00
N GLY A 97 -1.89 17.11 -0.59
CA GLY A 97 -1.44 18.48 -0.94
C GLY A 97 -0.85 19.30 0.22
N THR A 98 -0.83 18.80 1.45
CA THR A 98 -0.29 19.54 2.63
C THR A 98 1.24 19.52 2.76
N GLY A 99 1.96 18.93 1.80
CA GLY A 99 3.42 18.91 1.80
C GLY A 99 4.09 17.79 2.59
N LYS A 100 3.40 16.70 2.95
CA LYS A 100 3.99 15.52 3.63
C LYS A 100 5.27 15.00 2.95
N SER A 101 5.20 14.79 1.64
CA SER A 101 6.32 14.32 0.82
C SER A 101 7.43 15.35 0.76
N THR A 102 7.09 16.65 0.65
CA THR A 102 8.06 17.75 0.70
C THR A 102 8.78 17.81 2.04
N HIS A 103 8.05 17.73 3.15
CA HIS A 103 8.62 17.76 4.50
C HIS A 103 9.54 16.56 4.74
N THR A 104 9.12 15.38 4.29
CA THR A 104 9.92 14.16 4.34
C THR A 104 11.22 14.32 3.54
N ALA A 105 11.16 14.86 2.31
CA ALA A 105 12.33 15.12 1.49
C ALA A 105 13.33 16.08 2.15
N LEU A 106 12.83 17.14 2.81
CA LEU A 106 13.68 18.08 3.55
C LEU A 106 14.39 17.42 4.74
N TRP A 107 13.69 16.55 5.47
CA TRP A 107 14.32 15.79 6.56
C TRP A 107 15.40 14.85 6.05
N LEU A 108 15.18 14.15 4.93
CA LEU A 108 16.18 13.28 4.32
C LEU A 108 17.44 14.06 3.90
N GLN A 109 17.26 15.27 3.34
CA GLN A 109 18.38 16.17 3.01
C GLN A 109 19.14 16.63 4.26
N TYR A 110 18.42 17.04 5.30
CA TYR A 110 19.01 17.53 6.54
C TYR A 110 19.77 16.45 7.32
N LEU A 111 19.25 15.22 7.35
CA LEU A 111 19.80 14.13 8.15
C LEU A 111 21.04 13.46 7.54
N GLY A 112 21.35 13.74 6.26
CA GLY A 112 22.55 13.22 5.60
C GLY A 112 22.64 11.70 5.65
N GLU A 113 23.77 11.11 6.04
CA GLU A 113 23.91 9.64 6.12
C GLU A 113 23.19 8.97 7.31
N ARG A 114 22.56 9.74 8.21
CA ARG A 114 21.91 9.19 9.43
C ARG A 114 20.50 8.63 9.21
N HIS A 115 20.03 8.52 7.97
CA HIS A 115 18.69 8.07 7.67
C HIS A 115 18.66 6.82 6.80
N ARG A 116 17.57 6.05 6.94
CA ARG A 116 17.10 5.13 5.89
C ARG A 116 15.72 5.58 5.44
N LEU A 117 15.50 5.61 4.12
CA LEU A 117 14.16 5.78 3.57
C LEU A 117 13.36 4.52 3.91
N LEU A 118 12.28 4.68 4.66
CA LEU A 118 11.27 3.63 4.79
C LEU A 118 10.25 3.85 3.67
N THR A 119 10.24 2.94 2.70
CA THR A 119 9.15 2.88 1.73
C THR A 119 7.92 2.33 2.43
N MET A 120 7.19 3.19 3.14
CA MET A 120 5.80 2.94 3.49
C MET A 120 4.99 3.00 2.19
N ILE A 121 4.02 2.10 2.02
CA ILE A 121 3.16 1.95 0.83
C ILE A 121 2.62 3.33 0.43
N ASN A 122 3.30 3.95 -0.53
CA ASN A 122 3.01 5.30 -0.95
C ASN A 122 2.02 5.18 -2.11
N GLN A 123 0.74 5.47 -1.85
CA GLN A 123 -0.17 5.76 -2.94
C GLN A 123 0.33 7.03 -3.62
N ARG A 124 1.11 6.87 -4.69
CA ARG A 124 1.44 7.99 -5.57
C ARG A 124 0.11 8.53 -6.10
N SER A 125 -0.30 9.68 -5.55
CA SER A 125 -1.29 10.53 -6.21
C SER A 125 -0.65 11.03 -7.50
N GLU A 126 -1.30 10.72 -8.62
CA GLU A 126 -1.04 11.29 -9.93
C GLU A 126 -0.93 12.82 -9.89
#